data_AF-A0A819I6A5-F1
#
_entry.id   AF-A0A819I6A5-F1
#
_cell.length_a   1.000
_cell.length_b   1.000
_cell.length_c   1.000
_cell.angle_alpha   90.00
_cell.angle_beta   90.00
_cell.angle_gamma   90.00
#
_symmetry.space_group_name_H-M   'P 1'
#
loop_
_entity.id
_entity.type
_entity.pdbx_description
1 polymer ?
#
loop_
_entity_poly.entity_id
_entity_poly.type
_entity_poly.pdbx_seq_one_letter_code
_entity_poly.pdbx_strand_id
1 'polypeptide(L)'
;MVAQRAYFFRKMDHLRQENARVYYDDETWCNMGEEKKSIWFNDSGEGRLRKTAGKVDNAPWHSELTDDTKPAKRSYNKAQVQQWLSKHHVIFDSAMTKAELLELASANRPTRHYKIDVEANHFGVEILRLPPKHCALNAMELAWASLKDYVRKNNTNFRLTDVHNLAAEFIAGFDEKAAEKAILHVRKVENTFKKSDCFVEETVEPTLINDDSDCETDDELYKD
;
A
#
# COMPACT_ATOMS: atom_id res chain seq x y z
N MET A 1 2.93 -3.56 13.57
CA MET A 1 3.65 -2.77 12.53
C MET A 1 5.10 -3.26 12.31
N VAL A 2 5.90 -3.48 13.36
CA VAL A 2 7.30 -3.98 13.24
C VAL A 2 7.35 -5.39 12.61
N ALA A 3 6.50 -6.32 13.05
CA ALA A 3 6.49 -7.69 12.53
C ALA A 3 6.26 -7.80 11.00
N GLN A 4 5.34 -6.99 10.45
CA GLN A 4 5.07 -6.94 9.01
C GLN A 4 6.28 -6.41 8.22
N ARG A 5 6.93 -5.37 8.74
CA ARG A 5 8.19 -4.84 8.17
C ARG A 5 9.32 -5.86 8.22
N ALA A 6 9.50 -6.55 9.35
CA ALA A 6 10.50 -7.59 9.49
C ALA A 6 10.29 -8.74 8.50
N TYR A 7 9.04 -9.19 8.30
CA TYR A 7 8.71 -10.18 7.27
C TYR A 7 9.10 -9.70 5.86
N PHE A 8 8.67 -8.49 5.48
CA PHE A 8 9.01 -7.89 4.19
C PHE A 8 10.52 -7.83 3.97
N PHE A 9 11.28 -7.35 4.97
CA PHE A 9 12.72 -7.25 4.87
C PHE A 9 13.41 -8.61 4.72
N ARG A 10 13.00 -9.63 5.47
CA ARG A 10 13.53 -11.00 5.32
C ARG A 10 13.26 -11.54 3.93
N LYS A 11 12.06 -11.32 3.39
CA LYS A 11 11.71 -11.75 2.03
C LYS A 11 12.56 -11.04 0.97
N MET A 12 12.73 -9.72 1.10
CA MET A 12 13.61 -8.94 0.20
C MET A 12 15.07 -9.42 0.27
N ASP A 13 15.59 -9.73 1.45
CA ASP A 13 16.95 -10.24 1.62
C ASP A 13 17.10 -11.64 0.96
N HIS A 14 16.13 -12.52 1.13
CA HIS A 14 16.10 -13.83 0.48
C HIS A 14 16.11 -13.71 -1.05
N LEU A 15 15.21 -12.91 -1.62
CA LEU A 15 15.14 -12.67 -3.07
C LEU A 15 16.47 -12.14 -3.62
N ARG A 16 17.17 -11.28 -2.87
CA ARG A 16 18.49 -10.77 -3.26
C ARG A 16 19.59 -11.83 -3.16
N GLN A 17 19.55 -12.71 -2.15
CA GLN A 17 20.49 -13.83 -2.01
C GLN A 17 20.34 -14.83 -3.16
N GLU A 18 19.12 -15.05 -3.63
CA GLU A 18 18.82 -15.90 -4.79
C GLU A 18 19.08 -15.21 -6.14
N ASN A 19 19.52 -13.94 -6.14
CA ASN A 19 19.68 -13.13 -7.34
C ASN A 19 18.38 -13.04 -8.16
N ALA A 20 17.23 -13.05 -7.49
CA ALA A 20 15.92 -12.91 -8.12
C ALA A 20 15.73 -11.51 -8.69
N ARG A 21 14.97 -11.40 -9.78
CA ARG A 21 14.59 -10.12 -10.38
C ARG A 21 13.42 -9.54 -9.59
N VAL A 22 13.62 -8.34 -9.04
CA VAL A 22 12.58 -7.60 -8.32
C VAL A 22 12.11 -6.43 -9.17
N TYR A 23 10.81 -6.41 -9.45
CA TYR A 23 10.13 -5.33 -10.16
C TYR A 23 9.34 -4.51 -9.15
N TYR A 24 9.43 -3.18 -9.26
CA TYR A 24 8.65 -2.26 -8.47
C TYR A 24 7.52 -1.73 -9.34
N ASP A 25 6.31 -1.68 -8.79
CA ASP A 25 5.11 -1.20 -9.47
C ASP A 25 4.37 -0.24 -8.53
N ASP A 26 3.72 0.77 -9.12
CA ASP A 26 2.95 1.80 -8.43
C ASP A 26 2.26 2.74 -9.44
N GLU A 27 1.12 3.31 -9.08
CA GLU A 27 0.47 4.35 -9.86
C GLU A 27 0.64 5.74 -9.25
N THR A 28 0.72 6.76 -10.11
CA THR A 28 0.74 8.15 -9.65
C THR A 28 -0.06 9.07 -10.55
N TRP A 29 -0.58 10.14 -9.95
CA TRP A 29 -1.26 11.21 -10.67
C TRP A 29 -0.29 12.36 -10.97
N CYS A 30 -0.27 12.81 -12.21
CA CYS A 30 0.42 14.03 -12.63
C CYS A 30 -0.63 15.08 -13.02
N ASN A 31 -0.48 16.31 -12.52
CA ASN A 31 -1.53 17.31 -12.58
C ASN A 31 -1.25 18.38 -13.64
N MET A 32 -2.32 18.88 -14.27
CA MET A 32 -2.23 19.98 -15.25
C MET A 32 -1.56 21.25 -14.68
N GLY A 33 -1.70 21.50 -13.37
CA GLY A 33 -1.15 22.66 -12.67
C GLY A 33 0.15 22.40 -11.91
N GLU A 34 0.93 21.40 -12.29
CA GLU A 34 2.17 21.05 -11.59
C GLU A 34 3.26 22.13 -11.85
N GLU A 35 3.56 22.98 -10.86
CA GLU A 35 4.42 24.18 -10.99
C GLU A 35 5.34 24.44 -9.77
N LYS A 36 6.39 25.27 -9.92
CA LYS A 36 7.39 25.56 -8.85
C LYS A 36 6.77 26.37 -7.70
N LYS A 37 7.09 25.94 -6.47
CA LYS A 37 6.58 26.44 -5.16
C LYS A 37 6.75 27.96 -4.97
N SER A 38 5.62 28.68 -5.00
CA SER A 38 5.25 29.77 -4.09
C SER A 38 3.72 29.81 -4.01
N ILE A 39 3.15 29.61 -2.81
CA ILE A 39 1.70 29.41 -2.55
C ILE A 39 1.14 30.47 -1.58
N TRP A 40 1.67 31.70 -1.62
CA TRP A 40 1.26 32.83 -0.77
C TRP A 40 0.75 34.01 -1.60
N PHE A 41 -0.13 34.80 -0.98
CA PHE A 41 -0.79 35.99 -1.55
C PHE A 41 -0.25 37.27 -0.91
N ASN A 42 -0.17 38.34 -1.70
CA ASN A 42 -0.18 39.72 -1.22
C ASN A 42 -1.30 40.50 -1.94
N ASP A 43 -1.65 41.70 -1.43
CA ASP A 43 -2.69 42.57 -2.00
C ASP A 43 -2.34 43.09 -3.41
N SER A 44 -1.17 42.74 -3.93
CA SER A 44 -0.65 43.14 -5.24
C SER A 44 -1.00 42.13 -6.35
N GLY A 45 -1.64 41.01 -6.02
CA GLY A 45 -2.13 40.05 -7.02
C GLY A 45 -1.10 39.04 -7.53
N GLU A 46 -0.01 38.81 -6.79
CA GLU A 46 0.90 37.70 -7.06
C GLU A 46 0.42 36.40 -6.37
N GLY A 47 0.37 35.28 -7.12
CA GLY A 47 0.08 33.91 -6.64
C GLY A 47 -1.29 33.33 -7.08
N ARG A 48 -1.33 32.06 -7.51
CA ARG A 48 -2.57 31.31 -7.82
C ARG A 48 -2.83 30.22 -6.76
N LEU A 49 -4.05 30.16 -6.21
CA LEU A 49 -4.54 29.00 -5.46
C LEU A 49 -5.10 27.96 -6.43
N ARG A 50 -4.68 26.69 -6.30
CA ARG A 50 -5.50 25.56 -6.76
C ARG A 50 -5.87 24.68 -5.58
N LYS A 51 -7.18 24.39 -5.47
CA LYS A 51 -7.67 23.20 -4.77
C LYS A 51 -7.29 22.00 -5.63
N THR A 52 -6.21 21.31 -5.29
CA THR A 52 -6.01 19.93 -5.76
C THR A 52 -5.64 19.08 -4.56
N ALA A 53 -6.64 18.35 -4.05
CA ALA A 53 -6.43 17.24 -3.15
C ALA A 53 -6.01 16.04 -4.02
N GLY A 54 -4.73 15.69 -4.01
CA GLY A 54 -4.24 14.43 -4.55
C GLY A 54 -4.27 13.38 -3.46
N LYS A 55 -5.24 12.46 -3.51
CA LYS A 55 -5.25 11.25 -2.69
C LYS A 55 -4.29 10.25 -3.36
N VAL A 56 -3.32 9.73 -2.61
CA VAL A 56 -2.48 8.59 -3.02
C VAL A 56 -3.30 7.33 -2.78
N ASP A 57 -3.28 6.41 -3.75
CA ASP A 57 -4.20 5.28 -3.80
C ASP A 57 -3.81 4.17 -2.81
N ASN A 58 -4.83 3.58 -2.19
CA ASN A 58 -4.81 2.25 -1.62
C ASN A 58 -5.90 1.48 -2.38
N ALA A 59 -5.59 1.14 -3.63
CA ALA A 59 -6.57 0.73 -4.62
C ALA A 59 -7.20 -0.60 -4.21
N PRO A 60 -8.52 -0.64 -3.91
CA PRO A 60 -9.15 -1.84 -3.36
C PRO A 60 -9.04 -3.07 -4.27
N TRP A 61 -8.87 -2.86 -5.58
CA TRP A 61 -8.76 -3.94 -6.57
C TRP A 61 -7.48 -4.77 -6.45
N HIS A 62 -6.35 -4.21 -5.97
CA HIS A 62 -5.14 -5.00 -5.71
C HIS A 62 -5.27 -5.90 -4.47
N SER A 63 -6.31 -5.68 -3.67
CA SER A 63 -6.57 -6.35 -2.40
C SER A 63 -7.83 -7.23 -2.44
N GLU A 64 -8.34 -7.58 -3.63
CA GLU A 64 -9.49 -8.48 -3.71
C GLU A 64 -9.12 -9.92 -3.30
N LEU A 65 -9.79 -10.41 -2.26
CA LEU A 65 -9.64 -11.78 -1.78
C LEU A 65 -10.36 -12.78 -2.69
N THR A 66 -9.82 -13.99 -2.77
CA THR A 66 -10.52 -15.15 -3.32
C THR A 66 -11.78 -15.46 -2.49
N ASP A 67 -12.79 -16.06 -3.13
CA ASP A 67 -14.08 -16.32 -2.47
C ASP A 67 -13.98 -17.26 -1.26
N ASP A 68 -12.91 -18.06 -1.19
CA ASP A 68 -12.65 -19.00 -0.11
C ASP A 68 -11.84 -18.39 1.04
N THR A 69 -11.38 -17.15 0.94
CA THR A 69 -10.67 -16.48 2.05
C THR A 69 -11.33 -15.20 2.52
N LYS A 70 -12.50 -14.84 1.96
CA LYS A 70 -13.26 -13.68 2.39
C LYS A 70 -13.76 -13.88 3.83
N PRO A 71 -13.51 -12.93 4.75
CA PRO A 71 -14.01 -13.02 6.12
C PRO A 71 -15.53 -12.80 6.17
N ALA A 72 -16.18 -13.34 7.20
CA ALA A 72 -17.56 -13.01 7.52
C ALA A 72 -17.70 -11.50 7.80
N LYS A 73 -18.67 -10.84 7.17
CA LYS A 73 -18.92 -9.40 7.34
C LYS A 73 -19.84 -9.15 8.52
N ARG A 74 -19.65 -8.03 9.23
CA ARG A 74 -20.56 -7.58 10.30
C ARG A 74 -22.00 -7.35 9.81
N SER A 75 -22.14 -6.97 8.53
CA SER A 75 -23.42 -6.77 7.87
C SER A 75 -24.19 -8.06 7.56
N TYR A 76 -23.55 -9.24 7.64
CA TYR A 76 -24.24 -10.52 7.42
C TYR A 76 -25.32 -10.77 8.47
N ASN A 77 -26.45 -11.34 8.06
CA ASN A 77 -27.46 -11.85 8.99
C ASN A 77 -27.00 -13.18 9.63
N LYS A 78 -27.69 -13.66 10.67
CA LYS A 78 -27.31 -14.87 11.41
C LYS A 78 -27.13 -16.09 10.48
N ALA A 79 -28.05 -16.30 9.54
CA ALA A 79 -27.99 -17.43 8.60
C ALA A 79 -26.78 -17.34 7.65
N GLN A 80 -26.45 -16.13 7.19
CA GLN A 80 -25.26 -15.90 6.34
C GLN A 80 -23.95 -16.18 7.11
N VAL A 81 -23.87 -15.83 8.40
CA VAL A 81 -22.70 -16.16 9.23
C VAL A 81 -22.61 -17.67 9.47
N GLN A 82 -23.73 -18.35 9.71
CA GLN A 82 -23.78 -19.82 9.82
C GLN A 82 -23.34 -20.51 8.52
N GLN A 83 -23.82 -20.03 7.37
CA GLN A 83 -23.41 -20.55 6.06
C GLN A 83 -21.90 -20.37 5.84
N TRP A 84 -21.34 -19.23 6.23
CA TRP A 84 -19.90 -18.99 6.19
C TRP A 84 -19.16 -19.99 7.07
N LEU A 85 -19.55 -20.16 8.34
CA LEU A 85 -18.93 -21.13 9.26
C LEU A 85 -18.98 -22.56 8.72
N SER A 86 -20.12 -22.98 8.16
CA SER A 86 -20.26 -24.29 7.51
C SER A 86 -19.34 -24.44 6.30
N LYS A 87 -19.22 -23.42 5.44
CA LYS A 87 -18.30 -23.42 4.29
C LYS A 87 -16.85 -23.63 4.74
N HIS A 88 -16.48 -23.06 5.89
CA HIS A 88 -15.15 -23.17 6.48
C HIS A 88 -14.99 -24.38 7.41
N HIS A 89 -15.96 -25.29 7.46
CA HIS A 89 -15.94 -26.49 8.31
C HIS A 89 -15.78 -26.19 9.81
N VAL A 90 -16.27 -25.02 10.27
CA VAL A 90 -16.24 -24.62 11.68
C VAL A 90 -17.52 -25.09 12.36
N ILE A 91 -17.37 -25.81 13.47
CA ILE A 91 -18.49 -26.33 14.27
C ILE A 91 -19.08 -25.18 15.11
N PHE A 92 -20.40 -25.03 15.11
CA PHE A 92 -21.12 -24.04 15.90
C PHE A 92 -22.44 -24.60 16.42
N ASP A 93 -22.96 -24.03 17.50
CA ASP A 93 -24.29 -24.36 18.02
C ASP A 93 -25.36 -23.44 17.37
N SER A 94 -26.47 -24.04 16.94
CA SER A 94 -27.65 -23.35 16.41
C SER A 94 -28.23 -22.29 17.37
N ALA A 95 -28.07 -22.49 18.69
CA ALA A 95 -28.52 -21.58 19.72
C ALA A 95 -27.67 -20.30 19.82
N MET A 96 -26.42 -20.31 19.33
CA MET A 96 -25.52 -19.16 19.40
C MET A 96 -26.13 -17.92 18.76
N THR A 97 -25.96 -16.78 19.40
CA THR A 97 -26.34 -15.47 18.90
C THR A 97 -25.48 -15.08 17.69
N LYS A 98 -25.94 -14.08 16.91
CA LYS A 98 -25.15 -13.53 15.80
C LYS A 98 -23.78 -13.03 16.28
N ALA A 99 -23.71 -12.44 17.47
CA ALA A 99 -22.47 -11.91 18.03
C ALA A 99 -21.45 -13.03 18.29
N GLU A 100 -21.85 -14.09 19.00
CA GLU A 100 -21.00 -15.25 19.28
C GLU A 100 -20.54 -15.94 17.98
N LEU A 101 -21.42 -16.05 16.97
CA LEU A 101 -21.07 -16.61 15.67
C LEU A 101 -20.06 -15.73 14.90
N LEU A 102 -20.16 -14.41 15.00
CA LEU A 102 -19.21 -13.48 14.39
C LEU A 102 -17.84 -13.53 15.09
N GLU A 103 -17.81 -13.66 16.42
CA GLU A 103 -16.56 -13.87 17.17
C GLU A 103 -15.90 -15.19 16.77
N LEU A 104 -16.67 -16.27 16.70
CA LEU A 104 -16.19 -17.57 16.24
C LEU A 104 -15.65 -17.50 14.79
N ALA A 105 -16.37 -16.80 13.91
CA ALA A 105 -15.92 -16.58 12.52
C ALA A 105 -14.65 -15.73 12.46
N SER A 106 -14.51 -14.76 13.36
CA SER A 106 -13.31 -13.92 13.47
C SER A 106 -12.09 -14.72 13.96
N ALA A 107 -12.29 -15.61 14.92
CA ALA A 107 -11.24 -16.49 15.45
C ALA A 107 -10.78 -17.55 14.42
N ASN A 108 -11.66 -17.95 13.50
CA ASN A 108 -11.39 -18.97 12.47
C ASN A 108 -11.19 -18.36 11.07
N ARG A 109 -10.65 -17.14 10.98
CA ARG A 109 -10.39 -16.50 9.69
C ARG A 109 -9.34 -17.30 8.91
N PRO A 110 -9.63 -17.69 7.65
CA PRO A 110 -8.62 -18.30 6.80
C PRO A 110 -7.50 -17.31 6.49
N THR A 111 -6.32 -17.85 6.17
CA THR A 111 -5.23 -17.04 5.62
C THR A 111 -5.71 -16.33 4.35
N ARG A 112 -5.43 -15.03 4.24
CA ARG A 112 -5.87 -14.22 3.10
C ARG A 112 -5.15 -14.67 1.82
N HIS A 113 -5.90 -15.03 0.78
CA HIS A 113 -5.39 -15.28 -0.57
C HIS A 113 -6.01 -14.26 -1.52
N TYR A 114 -5.17 -13.54 -2.26
CA TYR A 114 -5.62 -12.50 -3.19
C TYR A 114 -5.71 -13.05 -4.61
N LYS A 115 -6.71 -12.59 -5.38
CA LYS A 115 -6.89 -13.04 -6.77
C LYS A 115 -5.68 -12.74 -7.64
N ILE A 116 -5.08 -11.57 -7.45
CA ILE A 116 -3.88 -11.16 -8.19
C ILE A 116 -2.67 -12.06 -7.89
N ASP A 117 -2.58 -12.61 -6.68
CA ASP A 117 -1.50 -13.53 -6.31
C ASP A 117 -1.67 -14.86 -7.02
N VAL A 118 -2.89 -15.37 -7.12
CA VAL A 118 -3.20 -16.59 -7.86
C VAL A 118 -2.81 -16.42 -9.33
N GLU A 119 -3.20 -15.29 -9.92
CA GLU A 119 -2.91 -15.03 -11.33
C GLU A 119 -1.42 -14.80 -11.59
N ALA A 120 -0.74 -14.01 -10.76
CA ALA A 120 0.71 -13.81 -10.88
C ALA A 120 1.48 -15.13 -10.73
N ASN A 121 1.05 -16.00 -9.81
CA ASN A 121 1.66 -17.31 -9.63
C ASN A 121 1.51 -18.22 -10.87
N HIS A 122 0.43 -18.11 -11.65
CA HIS A 122 0.31 -18.83 -12.93
C HIS A 122 1.43 -18.47 -13.92
N PHE A 123 1.97 -17.26 -13.82
CA PHE A 123 3.11 -16.79 -14.63
C PHE A 123 4.46 -16.97 -13.91
N GLY A 124 4.50 -17.64 -12.75
CA GLY A 124 5.71 -17.77 -11.94
C GLY A 124 6.18 -16.46 -11.30
N VAL A 125 5.28 -15.49 -11.13
CA VAL A 125 5.55 -14.21 -10.50
C VAL A 125 5.00 -14.21 -9.07
N GLU A 126 5.86 -13.95 -8.09
CA GLU A 126 5.46 -13.78 -6.71
C GLU A 126 5.23 -12.30 -6.39
N ILE A 127 4.07 -11.98 -5.81
CA ILE A 127 3.74 -10.61 -5.38
C ILE A 127 4.18 -10.38 -3.95
N LEU A 128 5.05 -9.38 -3.76
CA LEU A 128 5.46 -8.91 -2.45
C LEU A 128 4.81 -7.56 -2.13
N ARG A 129 3.87 -7.55 -1.18
CA ARG A 129 3.18 -6.32 -0.74
C ARG A 129 4.01 -5.54 0.26
N LEU A 130 3.99 -4.21 0.11
CA LEU A 130 4.62 -3.31 1.07
C LEU A 130 3.89 -3.36 2.42
N PRO A 131 4.62 -3.18 3.53
CA PRO A 131 3.99 -2.96 4.82
C PRO A 131 3.09 -1.69 4.80
N PRO A 132 1.92 -1.71 5.46
CA PRO A 132 1.01 -0.57 5.47
C PRO A 132 1.70 0.74 5.88
N LYS A 133 1.44 1.84 5.17
CA LYS A 133 2.04 3.18 5.41
C LYS A 133 3.56 3.29 5.22
N HIS A 134 4.18 2.38 4.46
CA HIS A 134 5.62 2.40 4.19
C HIS A 134 5.95 2.59 2.70
N CYS A 135 5.34 3.57 2.03
CA CYS A 135 5.65 3.90 0.63
C CYS A 135 7.13 4.27 0.41
N ALA A 136 7.84 4.74 1.44
CA ALA A 136 9.29 4.96 1.40
C ALA A 136 10.12 3.70 1.08
N LEU A 137 9.52 2.51 1.15
CA LEU A 137 10.12 1.23 0.75
C LEU A 137 9.87 0.88 -0.72
N ASN A 138 9.14 1.72 -1.47
CA ASN A 138 8.93 1.57 -2.92
C ASN A 138 9.88 2.48 -3.69
N ALA A 139 10.66 1.91 -4.62
CA ALA A 139 11.55 2.71 -5.46
C ALA A 139 10.78 3.59 -6.46
N MET A 140 9.55 3.20 -6.81
CA MET A 140 8.71 3.97 -7.74
C MET A 140 8.34 5.35 -7.21
N GLU A 141 8.21 5.53 -5.90
CA GLU A 141 7.94 6.85 -5.30
C GLU A 141 9.04 7.87 -5.63
N LEU A 142 10.30 7.43 -5.73
CA LEU A 142 11.42 8.28 -6.12
C LEU A 142 11.43 8.59 -7.62
N ALA A 143 11.03 7.62 -8.44
CA ALA A 143 10.85 7.83 -9.88
C ALA A 143 9.72 8.84 -10.14
N TRP A 144 8.59 8.70 -9.43
CA TRP A 144 7.46 9.62 -9.48
C TRP A 144 7.79 11.00 -8.97
N ALA A 145 8.53 11.13 -7.87
CA ALA A 145 9.02 12.43 -7.42
C ALA A 145 9.88 13.11 -8.49
N SER A 146 10.76 12.35 -9.15
CA SER A 146 11.63 12.85 -10.22
C SER A 146 10.85 13.28 -11.46
N LEU A 147 9.86 12.48 -11.89
CA LEU A 147 8.97 12.81 -13.00
C LEU A 147 8.17 14.09 -12.70
N LYS A 148 7.56 14.16 -11.51
CA LYS A 148 6.79 15.34 -11.09
C LYS A 148 7.66 16.58 -11.02
N ASP A 149 8.88 16.47 -10.54
CA ASP A 149 9.85 17.58 -10.54
C ASP A 149 10.27 18.00 -11.94
N TYR A 150 10.39 17.06 -12.88
CA TYR A 150 10.69 17.36 -14.28
C TYR A 150 9.52 18.11 -14.93
N VAL A 151 8.30 17.60 -14.81
CA VAL A 151 7.09 18.27 -15.32
C VAL A 151 6.97 19.67 -14.71
N ARG A 152 7.14 19.78 -13.38
CA ARG A 152 7.09 21.05 -12.65
C ARG A 152 8.07 22.11 -13.16
N LYS A 153 9.26 21.70 -13.61
CA LYS A 153 10.30 22.61 -14.10
C LYS A 153 10.04 23.08 -15.53
N ASN A 154 9.35 22.28 -16.33
CA ASN A 154 9.21 22.48 -17.78
C ASN A 154 7.77 22.82 -18.21
N ASN A 155 6.79 22.68 -17.32
CA ASN A 155 5.39 23.00 -17.59
C ASN A 155 5.16 24.53 -17.56
N THR A 156 5.16 25.14 -18.74
CA THR A 156 5.00 26.59 -18.91
C THR A 156 3.59 27.02 -19.30
N ASN A 157 2.88 26.17 -20.06
CA ASN A 157 1.56 26.51 -20.61
C ASN A 157 0.39 25.93 -19.80
N PHE A 158 0.66 25.05 -18.83
CA PHE A 158 -0.34 24.41 -17.96
C PHE A 158 -1.47 23.72 -18.73
N ARG A 159 -1.14 23.09 -19.86
CA ARG A 159 -2.05 22.27 -20.66
C ARG A 159 -1.82 20.80 -20.35
N LEU A 160 -2.89 20.03 -20.29
CA LEU A 160 -2.80 18.59 -20.02
C LEU A 160 -2.00 17.85 -21.12
N THR A 161 -2.10 18.31 -22.37
CA THR A 161 -1.29 17.79 -23.49
C THR A 161 0.21 17.96 -23.25
N ASP A 162 0.60 19.09 -22.68
CA ASP A 162 2.00 19.42 -22.44
C ASP A 162 2.52 18.60 -21.26
N VAL A 163 1.72 18.43 -20.21
CA VAL A 163 2.02 17.52 -19.10
C VAL A 163 2.19 16.07 -19.59
N HIS A 164 1.30 15.58 -20.44
CA HIS A 164 1.42 14.25 -21.04
C HIS A 164 2.73 14.09 -21.83
N ASN A 165 3.06 15.07 -22.69
CA ASN A 165 4.26 15.02 -23.51
C ASN A 165 5.54 15.09 -22.66
N LEU A 166 5.57 15.94 -21.63
CA LEU A 166 6.69 16.04 -20.69
C LEU A 166 6.87 14.76 -19.86
N ALA A 167 5.77 14.13 -19.43
CA ALA A 167 5.83 12.84 -18.75
C ALA A 167 6.37 11.74 -19.69
N ALA A 168 5.89 11.67 -20.94
CA ALA A 168 6.39 10.72 -21.92
C ALA A 168 7.87 10.93 -22.25
N GLU A 169 8.30 12.19 -22.39
CA GLU A 169 9.71 12.55 -22.59
C GLU A 169 10.57 12.11 -21.41
N PHE A 170 10.15 12.40 -20.17
CA PHE A 170 10.86 11.97 -18.97
C PHE A 170 10.98 10.44 -18.91
N ILE A 171 9.89 9.72 -19.17
CA ILE A 171 9.88 8.25 -19.16
C ILE A 171 10.84 7.69 -20.21
N ALA A 172 10.84 8.26 -21.43
CA ALA A 172 11.76 7.85 -22.49
C ALA A 172 13.23 8.13 -22.16
N GLY A 173 13.50 9.17 -21.36
CA GLY A 173 14.84 9.53 -20.87
C GLY A 173 15.24 8.90 -19.53
N PHE A 174 14.35 8.14 -18.88
CA PHE A 174 14.63 7.54 -17.59
C PHE A 174 15.58 6.34 -17.77
N ASP A 175 16.79 6.46 -17.23
CA ASP A 175 17.87 5.51 -17.49
C ASP A 175 18.16 4.56 -16.32
N GLU A 176 19.02 3.58 -16.59
CA GLU A 176 19.45 2.58 -15.61
C GLU A 176 20.08 3.21 -14.36
N LYS A 177 20.84 4.31 -14.53
CA LYS A 177 21.51 4.99 -13.41
C LYS A 177 20.50 5.67 -12.48
N ALA A 178 19.46 6.28 -13.02
CA ALA A 178 18.38 6.86 -12.24
C ALA A 178 17.63 5.76 -11.46
N ALA A 179 17.32 4.64 -12.11
CA ALA A 179 16.67 3.48 -11.49
C ALA A 179 17.54 2.89 -10.36
N GLU A 180 18.83 2.66 -10.62
CA GLU A 180 19.77 2.12 -9.63
C GLU A 180 19.86 3.04 -8.40
N LYS A 181 19.94 4.35 -8.61
CA LYS A 181 19.99 5.33 -7.52
C LYS A 181 18.73 5.26 -6.64
N ALA A 182 17.55 5.10 -7.24
CA ALA A 182 16.29 4.94 -6.50
C ALA A 182 16.30 3.65 -5.66
N ILE A 183 16.70 2.53 -6.25
CA ILE A 183 16.80 1.24 -5.56
C ILE A 183 17.81 1.29 -4.41
N LEU A 184 18.97 1.90 -4.63
CA LEU A 184 19.99 2.07 -3.59
C LEU A 184 19.51 2.97 -2.44
N HIS A 185 18.69 3.98 -2.73
CA HIS A 185 18.07 4.80 -1.69
C HIS A 185 17.11 3.97 -0.84
N VAL A 186 16.23 3.19 -1.46
CA VAL A 186 15.29 2.30 -0.74
C VAL A 186 16.06 1.32 0.15
N ARG A 187 17.16 0.72 -0.34
CA ARG A 187 18.02 -0.14 0.50
C ARG A 187 18.59 0.57 1.72
N LYS A 188 18.94 1.85 1.61
CA LYS A 188 19.39 2.64 2.77
C LYS A 188 18.25 2.85 3.77
N VAL A 189 17.05 3.16 3.28
CA VAL A 189 15.85 3.30 4.11
C VAL A 189 15.52 1.98 4.83
N GLU A 190 15.55 0.85 4.12
CA GLU A 190 15.39 -0.49 4.71
C GLU A 190 16.38 -0.72 5.85
N ASN A 191 17.67 -0.42 5.63
CA ASN A 191 18.70 -0.61 6.65
C ASN A 191 18.51 0.29 7.87
N THR A 192 18.02 1.52 7.68
CA THR A 192 17.65 2.40 8.79
C THR A 192 16.52 1.79 9.61
N PHE A 193 15.46 1.31 8.95
CA PHE A 193 14.34 0.65 9.61
C PHE A 193 14.76 -0.62 10.36
N LYS A 194 15.60 -1.47 9.76
CA LYS A 194 16.13 -2.68 10.40
C LYS A 194 16.88 -2.35 11.70
N LYS A 195 17.76 -1.34 11.67
CA LYS A 195 18.51 -0.89 12.86
C LYS A 195 17.59 -0.36 13.96
N SER A 196 16.60 0.45 13.59
CA SER A 196 15.63 0.98 14.54
C SER A 196 14.77 -0.12 15.17
N ASP A 197 14.34 -1.11 14.40
CA ASP A 197 13.53 -2.22 14.92
C ASP A 197 14.32 -3.10 15.91
N CYS A 198 15.56 -3.45 15.58
CA CYS A 198 16.44 -4.20 16.50
C CYS A 198 16.62 -3.46 17.84
N PHE A 199 16.82 -2.14 17.79
CA PHE A 199 17.00 -1.34 19.00
C PHE A 199 15.74 -1.32 19.88
N VAL A 200 14.55 -1.27 19.29
CA VAL A 200 13.28 -1.32 20.04
C VAL A 200 13.10 -2.67 20.72
N GLU A 201 13.45 -3.78 20.06
CA GLU A 201 13.42 -5.11 20.68
C GLU A 201 14.41 -5.25 21.85
N GLU A 202 15.59 -4.62 21.76
CA GLU A 202 16.61 -4.67 22.81
C GLU A 202 16.30 -3.78 24.03
N THR A 203 15.50 -2.71 23.86
CA THR A 203 15.23 -1.72 24.92
C THR A 203 13.89 -1.88 25.61
N VAL A 204 12.99 -2.71 25.07
CA VAL A 204 11.69 -2.99 25.69
C VAL A 204 11.78 -4.31 26.46
N GLU A 205 11.88 -4.24 27.79
CA GLU A 205 11.59 -5.39 28.66
C GLU A 205 10.18 -5.94 28.35
N PRO A 206 9.97 -7.27 28.39
CA PRO A 206 8.74 -7.91 27.91
C PRO A 206 7.58 -7.60 28.86
N THR A 207 6.95 -6.45 28.67
CA THR A 207 5.67 -6.12 29.32
C THR A 207 4.55 -6.65 28.44
N LEU A 208 3.88 -7.68 28.98
CA LEU A 208 2.74 -8.37 28.40
C LEU A 208 1.64 -7.37 28.00
N ILE A 209 1.37 -7.26 26.69
CA ILE A 209 0.13 -6.70 26.19
C ILE A 209 -0.38 -7.63 25.08
N ASN A 210 -1.25 -8.56 25.47
CA ASN A 210 -2.31 -9.03 24.59
C ASN A 210 -3.24 -7.84 24.36
N ASP A 211 -3.24 -7.30 23.14
CA ASP A 211 -4.37 -6.51 22.66
C ASP A 211 -4.51 -6.74 21.15
N ASP A 212 -5.11 -7.88 20.79
CA ASP A 212 -5.66 -8.17 19.47
C ASP A 212 -6.92 -7.32 19.26
N SER A 213 -6.72 -6.01 19.15
CA SER A 213 -7.73 -5.05 18.70
C SER A 213 -7.30 -4.46 17.37
N ASP A 214 -7.31 -5.28 16.33
CA ASP A 214 -7.41 -4.81 14.95
C ASP A 214 -8.84 -4.27 14.75
N CYS A 215 -9.08 -3.06 15.25
CA CYS A 215 -10.15 -2.22 14.74
C CYS A 215 -9.71 -1.65 13.39
N GLU A 216 -9.84 -2.46 12.33
CA GLU A 216 -10.03 -1.91 10.99
C GLU A 216 -11.35 -1.11 11.04
N THR A 217 -11.26 0.21 11.21
CA THR A 217 -12.36 1.14 10.96
C THR A 217 -12.84 0.91 9.54
N ASP A 218 -14.12 0.53 9.41
CA ASP A 218 -14.84 0.55 8.14
C ASP A 218 -14.68 1.95 7.54
N ASP A 219 -13.95 2.06 6.43
CA ASP A 219 -13.95 3.22 5.54
C ASP A 219 -15.29 3.25 4.77
N GLU A 220 -16.40 3.41 5.50
CA GLU A 220 -17.67 3.91 4.98
C GLU A 220 -17.93 5.28 5.60
N LEU A 221 -17.30 6.33 5.08
CA LEU A 221 -17.74 7.72 5.29
C LEU A 221 -17.00 8.66 4.35
N TYR A 222 -17.50 8.79 3.12
CA TYR A 222 -17.63 10.05 2.36
C TYR A 222 -18.58 9.78 1.19
N LYS A 223 -19.87 9.64 1.52
CA LYS A 223 -20.94 10.07 0.62
C LYS A 223 -21.44 11.38 1.21
N ASP A 224 -21.02 12.47 0.58
CA ASP A 224 -21.82 13.65 0.22
C ASP A 224 -20.87 14.73 -0.34
#